data_AF-A0A1X7EK93-F1
#
_entry.id   AF-A0A1X7EK93-F1
#
_cell.length_a   1.000
_cell.length_b   1.000
_cell.length_c   1.000
_cell.angle_alpha   90.00
_cell.angle_beta   90.00
_cell.angle_gamma   90.00
#
_symmetry.space_group_name_H-M   'P 1'
#
loop_
_entity.id
_entity.type
_entity.pdbx_description
1 polymer ?
#
loop_
_entity_poly.entity_id
_entity_poly.type
_entity_poly.pdbx_seq_one_letter_code
_entity_poly.pdbx_strand_id
1 'polypeptide(L)'
;MSIPDFVKANFATLLRAAAAGDLALVQGTDARTGETRFILCAVGRDGGQVVLTPFGHLADGNPYELYHPPFDPGGGERARGAGAG
;
A
#
# COMPACT_ATOMS: atom_id res chain seq x y z
N MET A 1 15.38 7.24 3.61
CA MET A 1 14.50 8.42 3.69
C MET A 1 13.28 8.08 4.52
N SER A 2 12.67 9.04 5.23
CA SER A 2 11.42 8.84 5.96
C SER A 2 10.20 8.97 5.03
N ILE A 3 9.15 8.21 5.30
CA ILE A 3 7.86 8.31 4.60
C ILE A 3 7.23 9.70 4.90
N PRO A 4 6.74 10.44 3.89
CA PRO A 4 6.06 11.73 4.09
C PRO A 4 4.79 11.61 4.95
N ASP A 5 4.44 12.65 5.71
CA ASP A 5 3.32 12.57 6.67
C ASP A 5 1.96 12.39 6.00
N PHE A 6 1.74 12.98 4.82
CA PHE A 6 0.50 12.77 4.08
C PHE A 6 0.33 11.30 3.66
N VAL A 7 1.43 10.59 3.36
CA VAL A 7 1.41 9.16 3.03
C VAL A 7 1.03 8.34 4.26
N LYS A 8 1.58 8.67 5.43
CA LYS A 8 1.20 8.02 6.70
C LYS A 8 -0.28 8.25 7.05
N ALA A 9 -0.77 9.48 6.87
CA ALA A 9 -2.15 9.83 7.13
C ALA A 9 -3.12 9.07 6.22
N ASN A 10 -2.79 8.96 4.92
CA ASN A 10 -3.53 8.15 3.96
C ASN A 10 -3.54 6.67 4.36
N PHE A 11 -2.39 6.11 4.73
CA PHE A 11 -2.30 4.74 5.21
C PHE A 11 -3.16 4.49 6.46
N ALA A 12 -3.14 5.42 7.43
CA ALA A 12 -4.00 5.33 8.61
C ALA A 12 -5.50 5.36 8.26
N THR A 13 -5.89 6.15 7.25
CA THR A 13 -7.27 6.15 6.74
C THR A 13 -7.65 4.82 6.10
N LEU A 14 -6.75 4.24 5.30
CA LEU A 14 -6.94 2.91 4.69
C LEU A 14 -7.16 1.84 5.77
N LEU A 15 -6.36 1.85 6.85
CA LEU A 15 -6.51 0.91 7.97
C LEU A 15 -7.86 1.03 8.66
N ARG A 16 -8.33 2.26 8.90
CA ARG A 16 -9.66 2.49 9.50
C ARG A 16 -10.78 1.99 8.59
N ALA A 17 -10.70 2.27 7.29
CA ALA A 17 -11.66 1.78 6.32
C ALA A 17 -11.67 0.26 6.24
N ALA A 18 -10.49 -0.39 6.26
CA ALA A 18 -10.37 -1.84 6.30
C ALA A 18 -11.04 -2.44 7.55
N ALA A 19 -10.78 -1.87 8.72
CA ALA A 19 -11.38 -2.32 9.97
C ALA A 19 -12.91 -2.16 10.00
N ALA A 20 -13.42 -1.15 9.29
CA ALA A 20 -14.85 -0.91 9.14
C ALA A 20 -15.52 -1.76 8.03
N GLY A 21 -14.74 -2.47 7.21
CA GLY A 21 -15.25 -3.18 6.03
C GLY A 21 -15.58 -2.26 4.84
N ASP A 22 -15.10 -1.02 4.88
CA ASP A 22 -15.38 0.04 3.91
C ASP A 22 -14.24 0.17 2.88
N LEU A 23 -13.70 -0.96 2.40
CA LEU A 23 -12.76 -0.98 1.28
C LEU A 23 -13.43 -1.47 0.00
N ALA A 24 -13.09 -0.81 -1.10
CA ALA A 24 -13.45 -1.24 -2.43
C ALA A 24 -12.19 -1.38 -3.30
N LEU A 25 -12.18 -2.42 -4.13
CA LEU A 25 -11.24 -2.57 -5.23
C LEU A 25 -11.95 -2.16 -6.52
N VAL A 26 -11.39 -1.20 -7.24
CA VAL A 26 -12.04 -0.59 -8.40
C VAL A 26 -11.10 -0.63 -9.60
N GLN A 27 -11.55 -1.16 -10.72
CA GLN A 27 -10.82 -1.04 -11.98
C GLN A 27 -10.92 0.41 -12.48
N GLY A 28 -9.80 1.04 -12.74
CA GLY A 28 -9.72 2.39 -13.30
C GLY A 28 -8.69 2.47 -14.41
N THR A 29 -8.70 3.61 -15.12
CA THR A 29 -7.72 3.93 -16.15
C THR A 29 -6.80 5.02 -15.60
N ASP A 30 -5.49 4.79 -15.63
CA ASP A 30 -4.52 5.83 -15.33
C ASP A 30 -4.69 6.98 -16.34
N ALA A 31 -5.05 8.17 -15.85
CA ALA A 31 -5.37 9.30 -16.72
C ALA A 31 -4.16 9.83 -17.50
N ARG A 32 -2.93 9.48 -17.09
CA ARG A 32 -1.70 9.92 -17.75
C ARG A 32 -1.21 8.89 -18.76
N THR A 33 -1.31 7.60 -18.44
CA THR A 33 -0.75 6.52 -19.29
C THR A 33 -1.81 5.78 -20.12
N GLY A 34 -3.08 5.84 -19.72
CA GLY A 34 -4.17 5.07 -20.32
C GLY A 34 -4.21 3.60 -19.88
N GLU A 35 -3.33 3.18 -18.97
CA GLU A 35 -3.26 1.79 -18.53
C GLU A 35 -4.37 1.44 -17.53
N THR A 36 -4.80 0.18 -17.55
CA THR A 36 -5.74 -0.32 -16.53
C THR A 36 -5.02 -0.50 -15.20
N ARG A 37 -5.62 0.02 -14.13
CA ARG A 37 -5.14 -0.09 -12.74
C ARG A 37 -6.25 -0.63 -11.85
N PHE A 38 -5.88 -1.38 -10.82
CA PHE A 38 -6.80 -1.86 -9.78
C PHE A 38 -6.59 -1.04 -8.51
N ILE A 39 -7.47 -0.08 -8.28
CA ILE A 39 -7.33 1.00 -7.31
C ILE A 39 -7.97 0.58 -5.98
N LEU A 40 -7.22 0.75 -4.90
CA LEU A 40 -7.70 0.64 -3.52
C LEU A 40 -8.37 1.94 -3.11
N CYS A 41 -9.65 1.85 -2.78
CA CYS A 41 -10.47 2.97 -2.36
C CYS A 41 -11.04 2.74 -0.96
N ALA A 42 -11.07 3.78 -0.12
CA ALA A 42 -12.01 3.79 1.00
C ALA A 42 -13.40 4.21 0.50
N VAL A 43 -14.41 3.60 1.10
CA VAL A 43 -15.82 3.84 0.83
C VAL A 43 -16.36 4.77 1.90
N GLY A 44 -16.75 5.98 1.51
CA GLY A 44 -17.52 6.90 2.33
C GLY A 44 -19.00 6.79 1.99
N ARG A 45 -19.87 6.95 2.98
CA ARG A 45 -21.31 7.10 2.79
C ARG A 45 -21.72 8.46 3.32
N ASP A 46 -22.26 9.31 2.45
CA ASP A 46 -22.74 10.64 2.82
C ASP A 46 -24.07 10.92 2.13
N GLY A 47 -25.11 11.24 2.89
CA GLY A 47 -26.44 11.55 2.34
C GLY A 47 -27.03 10.47 1.41
N GLY A 48 -26.69 9.20 1.62
CA GLY A 48 -27.10 8.09 0.76
C GLY A 48 -26.27 7.92 -0.52
N GLN A 49 -25.28 8.79 -0.74
CA GLN A 49 -24.30 8.64 -1.81
C GLN A 49 -23.10 7.82 -1.34
N VAL A 50 -22.51 7.07 -2.27
CA VAL A 50 -21.25 6.37 -2.06
C VAL A 50 -20.13 7.19 -2.68
N VAL A 51 -19.14 7.54 -1.87
CA VAL A 51 -17.95 8.27 -2.28
C VAL A 51 -16.75 7.34 -2.22
N LEU A 52 -16.01 7.24 -3.32
CA LEU A 52 -14.78 6.45 -3.39
C LEU A 52 -13.58 7.39 -3.29
N THR A 53 -12.76 7.19 -2.25
CA THR A 53 -11.51 7.93 -2.08
C THR A 53 -10.33 7.04 -2.47
N PRO A 54 -9.66 7.27 -3.60
CA PRO A 54 -8.53 6.45 -4.05
C PRO A 54 -7.26 6.76 -3.24
N PHE A 55 -6.55 5.72 -2.81
CA PHE A 55 -5.28 5.87 -2.07
C PHE A 55 -4.07 5.32 -2.81
N GLY A 56 -4.29 4.37 -3.72
CA GLY A 56 -3.23 3.73 -4.50
C GLY A 56 -3.82 2.63 -5.37
N HIS A 57 -2.97 1.92 -6.08
CA HIS A 57 -3.36 0.74 -6.86
C HIS A 57 -2.51 -0.46 -6.47
N LEU A 58 -3.04 -1.65 -6.70
CA LEU A 58 -2.25 -2.88 -6.62
C LEU A 58 -1.11 -2.82 -7.63
N ALA A 59 -0.03 -3.54 -7.32
CA ALA A 59 1.07 -3.69 -8.26
C ALA A 59 0.52 -4.30 -9.57
N ASP A 60 1.03 -3.81 -10.70
CA ASP A 60 0.61 -4.19 -12.04
C ASP A 60 1.26 -5.51 -12.53
N GLY A 61 1.83 -6.28 -11.60
CA GLY A 61 2.51 -7.55 -11.83
C GLY A 61 2.94 -8.18 -10.52
N ASN A 62 3.92 -9.08 -10.58
CA ASN A 62 4.47 -9.74 -9.40
C ASN A 62 5.26 -8.72 -8.54
N PRO A 63 4.83 -8.38 -7.31
CA PRO A 63 5.52 -7.40 -6.47
C PRO A 63 6.99 -7.77 -6.16
N TYR A 64 7.31 -9.07 -6.14
CA TYR A 64 8.68 -9.56 -5.88
C TYR A 64 9.64 -9.32 -7.06
N GLU A 65 9.11 -9.14 -8.26
CA GLU A 65 9.89 -8.76 -9.44
C GLU A 65 9.98 -7.24 -9.59
N LEU A 66 8.98 -6.52 -9.09
CA LEU A 66 8.85 -5.06 -9.23
C LEU A 66 9.58 -4.25 -8.16
N TYR A 67 9.70 -4.79 -6.94
CA TYR A 67 10.25 -4.05 -5.81
C TYR A 67 11.44 -4.77 -5.19
N HIS A 68 12.53 -4.04 -4.98
CA HIS A 68 13.57 -4.49 -4.07
C HIS A 68 13.02 -4.50 -2.63
N PRO A 69 13.21 -5.60 -1.88
CA PRO A 69 12.81 -5.66 -0.49
C PRO A 69 13.38 -4.47 0.30
N PRO A 70 12.57 -3.77 1.11
CA PRO A 70 13.07 -2.66 1.93
C PRO A 70 14.00 -3.13 3.07
N PHE A 71 14.11 -4.44 3.29
CA PHE A 71 15.02 -5.10 4.22
C PHE A 71 15.68 -6.29 3.52
N ASP A 72 16.92 -6.62 3.88
CA ASP A 72 17.58 -7.83 3.42
C ASP A 72 16.80 -9.07 3.92
N PRO A 73 16.21 -9.90 3.04
CA PRO A 73 15.49 -11.11 3.44
C PRO A 73 16.37 -12.11 4.20
N GLY A 74 17.70 -12.01 4.08
CA GLY A 74 18.68 -12.81 4.83
C GLY A 74 19.25 -12.12 6.08
N GLY A 75 18.82 -10.87 6.37
CA GLY A 75 19.39 -9.98 7.37
C GLY A 75 18.79 -10.14 8.77
N GLY A 76 18.56 -11.36 9.23
CA GLY A 76 18.41 -11.65 10.65
C GLY A 76 19.79 -11.67 11.30
N GLU A 77 20.16 -10.58 11.95
CA GLU A 77 21.20 -10.47 12.99
C GLU A 77 22.23 -11.62 13.03
N ARG A 78 23.29 -11.56 12.20
CA ARG A 78 24.54 -12.20 12.63
C ARG A 78 25.15 -11.31 13.70
N ALA A 79 24.71 -11.56 14.93
CA ALA A 79 25.28 -11.00 16.14
C ALA A 79 26.82 -11.04 16.03
N ARG A 80 27.42 -9.87 16.25
CA ARG A 80 28.83 -9.76 16.58
C ARG A 80 29.10 -10.68 17.77
N GLY A 81 29.90 -11.72 17.59
CA GLY A 81 30.40 -12.51 18.71
C GLY A 81 30.50 -14.02 18.44
N ALA A 82 31.60 -14.44 17.82
CA ALA A 82 32.21 -15.71 18.14
C ALA A 82 33.73 -15.51 18.05
N GLY A 83 34.32 -15.08 19.17
CA GLY A 83 35.69 -15.48 19.45
C GLY A 83 35.66 -16.94 19.86
N ALA A 84 36.46 -17.77 19.18
CA ALA A 84 37.10 -18.99 19.69
C ALA A 84 37.80 -19.68 18.51
N GLY A 85 39.12 -19.84 18.61
CA GLY A 85 39.95 -20.64 17.70
C GLY A 85 41.26 -19.96 17.36
#